data_AF-A0A7S3H6R9-F1
#
_entry.id   AF-A0A7S3H6R9-F1
#
_cell.length_a   1.000
_cell.length_b   1.000
_cell.length_c   1.000
_cell.angle_alpha   90.00
_cell.angle_beta   90.00
_cell.angle_gamma   90.00
#
_symmetry.space_group_name_H-M   'P 1'
#
loop_
_entity.id
_entity.type
_entity.pdbx_description
1 polymer ?
#
loop_
_entity_poly.entity_id
_entity_poly.type
_entity_poly.pdbx_seq_one_letter_code
_entity_poly.pdbx_strand_id
1 'polypeptide(L)'
;GGGSREPPPSTKPEPAPPQNVGKAQVVKGTPLNTGEKTWQAEILIARAGKDGINHSGNVRTICFRGPSRTDESQAHEDAAEFDKASDGGPTAARQVAQSLQKTKKGRA
;
A
#
# COMPACT_ATOMS: atom_id res chain seq x y z
N GLY A 1 14.26 -40.76 -7.96
CA GLY A 1 13.01 -40.07 -7.59
C GLY A 1 13.32 -38.63 -7.29
N GLY A 2 13.03 -37.71 -8.21
CA GLY A 2 13.25 -36.28 -8.02
C GLY A 2 11.93 -35.63 -7.63
N GLY A 3 11.82 -35.20 -6.37
CA GLY A 3 10.67 -34.44 -5.91
C GLY A 3 10.74 -33.01 -6.46
N SER A 4 9.92 -32.73 -7.47
CA SER A 4 9.62 -31.37 -7.93
C SER A 4 9.02 -30.58 -6.77
N ARG A 5 9.84 -29.79 -6.09
CA ARG A 5 9.35 -28.71 -5.22
C ARG A 5 8.83 -27.61 -6.15
N GLU A 6 7.54 -27.65 -6.45
CA GLU A 6 6.84 -26.49 -6.99
C GLU A 6 7.08 -25.31 -6.03
N PRO A 7 7.55 -24.15 -6.52
CA PRO A 7 7.53 -22.95 -5.69
C PRO A 7 6.05 -22.62 -5.39
N PRO A 8 5.71 -22.18 -4.16
CA PRO A 8 4.35 -21.73 -3.89
C PRO A 8 3.99 -20.62 -4.88
N PRO A 9 2.72 -20.48 -5.29
CA PRO A 9 2.29 -19.41 -6.18
C PRO A 9 2.61 -18.09 -5.49
N SER A 10 3.74 -17.49 -5.87
CA SER A 10 4.08 -16.13 -5.52
C SER A 10 3.08 -15.28 -6.28
N THR A 11 1.95 -15.01 -5.62
CA THR A 11 0.91 -14.11 -6.08
C THR A 11 1.53 -12.72 -6.07
N LYS A 12 2.40 -12.43 -7.05
CA LYS A 12 2.59 -11.06 -7.49
C LYS A 12 1.21 -10.61 -7.93
N PRO A 13 0.59 -9.60 -7.31
CA PRO A 13 -0.62 -9.05 -7.87
C PRO A 13 -0.28 -8.61 -9.30
N GLU A 14 -0.96 -9.24 -10.24
CA GLU A 14 -1.01 -8.88 -11.65
C GLU A 14 -1.28 -7.36 -11.74
N PRO A 15 -0.62 -6.62 -12.64
CA PRO A 15 -0.84 -5.18 -12.78
C PRO A 15 -2.20 -4.96 -13.45
N ALA A 16 -3.27 -5.15 -12.69
CA ALA A 16 -4.59 -4.68 -13.07
C ALA A 16 -4.48 -3.15 -13.28
N PRO A 17 -5.18 -2.59 -14.28
CA PRO A 17 -5.25 -1.13 -14.44
C PRO A 17 -5.68 -0.50 -13.10
N PRO A 18 -5.25 0.74 -12.79
CA PRO A 18 -5.41 1.37 -11.47
C PRO A 18 -6.89 1.68 -11.19
N GLN A 19 -7.68 0.63 -10.92
CA GLN A 19 -9.12 0.68 -10.74
C GLN A 19 -9.51 1.31 -9.39
N ASN A 20 -8.52 1.56 -8.51
CA ASN A 20 -8.74 1.98 -7.12
C ASN A 20 -7.97 3.27 -6.77
N VAL A 21 -7.92 4.25 -7.69
CA VAL A 21 -7.41 5.59 -7.32
C VAL A 21 -8.37 6.23 -6.31
N GLY A 22 -7.84 6.70 -5.19
CA GLY A 22 -8.60 7.27 -4.08
C GLY A 22 -9.18 6.24 -3.11
N LYS A 23 -8.91 4.94 -3.29
CA LYS A 23 -9.34 3.90 -2.35
C LYS A 23 -8.14 3.15 -1.76
N ALA A 24 -8.11 3.06 -0.44
CA ALA A 24 -7.13 2.28 0.27
C ALA A 24 -7.47 0.78 0.21
N GLN A 25 -6.44 -0.05 0.30
CA GLN A 25 -6.56 -1.50 0.33
C GLN A 25 -5.51 -2.11 1.25
N VAL A 26 -5.82 -3.25 1.84
CA VAL A 26 -4.84 -4.05 2.59
C VAL A 26 -4.17 -5.01 1.64
N VAL A 27 -2.84 -4.98 1.60
CA VAL A 27 -2.00 -5.86 0.79
C VAL A 27 -1.09 -6.68 1.68
N LYS A 28 -0.70 -7.86 1.19
CA LYS A 28 0.33 -8.67 1.84
C LYS A 28 1.67 -7.96 1.72
N GLY A 29 2.28 -7.67 2.86
CA GLY A 29 3.60 -7.07 2.94
C GLY A 29 4.72 -8.10 2.77
N THR A 30 5.95 -7.60 2.66
CA THR A 30 7.14 -8.46 2.67
C THR A 30 7.24 -9.17 4.03
N PRO A 31 7.40 -10.50 4.05
CA PRO A 31 7.64 -11.23 5.30
C PRO A 31 8.83 -10.66 6.05
N LEU A 32 8.75 -10.60 7.38
CA LEU A 32 9.90 -10.23 8.20
C LEU A 32 10.95 -11.35 8.18
N ASN A 33 12.15 -11.08 8.70
CA ASN A 33 13.22 -12.08 8.79
C ASN A 33 12.82 -13.34 9.59
N THR A 34 11.73 -13.28 10.37
CA THR A 34 11.12 -14.39 11.11
C THR A 34 10.28 -15.31 10.21
N GLY A 35 10.03 -14.94 8.95
CA GLY A 35 9.13 -15.64 8.03
C GLY A 35 7.65 -15.36 8.25
N GLU A 36 7.31 -14.49 9.22
CA GLU A 36 5.92 -14.14 9.52
C GLU A 36 5.30 -13.32 8.40
N LYS A 37 4.04 -13.65 8.07
CA LYS A 37 3.23 -12.88 7.12
C LYS A 37 3.05 -11.48 7.68
N THR A 38 3.15 -10.48 6.82
CA THR A 38 2.84 -9.10 7.18
C THR A 38 1.76 -8.54 6.27
N TRP A 39 1.13 -7.48 6.76
CA TRP A 39 0.05 -6.77 6.10
C TRP A 39 0.42 -5.30 6.05
N GLN A 40 0.04 -4.62 4.98
CA GLN A 40 0.26 -3.19 4.80
C GLN A 40 -0.99 -2.55 4.20
N ALA A 41 -1.33 -1.35 4.63
CA ALA A 41 -2.26 -0.52 3.90
C ALA A 41 -1.57 0.16 2.71
N GLU A 42 -2.23 0.22 1.56
CA GLU A 42 -1.79 0.92 0.36
C GLU A 42 -2.93 1.79 -0.20
N ILE A 43 -2.62 2.99 -0.69
CA ILE A 43 -3.56 3.82 -1.45
C ILE A 43 -2.89 4.41 -2.69
N LEU A 44 -3.64 4.45 -3.80
CA LEU A 44 -3.24 5.13 -5.03
C LEU A 44 -3.90 6.51 -5.08
N ILE A 45 -3.11 7.56 -5.26
CA ILE A 45 -3.62 8.94 -5.33
C ILE A 45 -3.20 9.57 -6.65
N ALA A 46 -4.15 10.20 -7.35
CA ALA A 46 -3.84 10.99 -8.53
C ALA A 46 -2.98 12.20 -8.16
N ARG A 47 -1.89 12.42 -8.90
CA ARG A 47 -1.09 13.63 -8.77
C ARG A 47 -1.82 14.76 -9.49
N ALA A 48 -2.14 15.84 -8.77
CA ALA A 48 -2.73 17.03 -9.36
C ALA A 48 -1.65 18.03 -9.86
N GLY A 49 -2.04 18.93 -10.77
CA GLY A 49 -1.20 20.05 -11.25
C GLY A 49 -0.36 19.75 -12.49
N LYS A 50 0.61 20.62 -12.80
CA LYS A 50 1.43 20.57 -14.03
C LYS A 50 2.17 19.24 -14.24
N ASP A 51 2.51 18.55 -13.16
CA ASP A 51 3.19 17.26 -13.21
C ASP A 51 2.24 16.06 -13.08
N GLY A 52 0.93 16.33 -13.02
CA GLY A 52 -0.12 15.33 -12.84
C GLY A 52 -0.44 14.55 -14.10
N ILE A 53 -0.03 15.03 -15.27
CA ILE A 53 -0.25 14.39 -16.56
C ILE A 53 1.11 14.04 -17.17
N ASN A 54 1.25 12.82 -17.67
CA ASN A 54 2.47 12.39 -18.38
C ASN A 54 2.48 12.90 -19.84
N HIS A 55 3.58 12.68 -20.57
CA HIS A 55 3.70 13.10 -21.97
C HIS A 55 2.68 12.45 -22.92
N SER A 56 2.02 11.38 -22.48
CA SER A 56 0.99 10.66 -23.23
C SER A 56 -0.43 11.11 -22.87
N GLY A 57 -0.60 12.13 -22.02
CA GLY A 57 -1.92 12.63 -21.60
C GLY A 57 -2.56 11.86 -20.44
N ASN A 58 -1.87 10.90 -19.82
CA ASN A 58 -2.40 10.08 -18.73
C ASN A 58 -2.11 10.70 -17.36
N VAL A 59 -3.11 10.63 -16.46
CA VAL A 59 -2.95 11.04 -15.06
C VAL A 59 -1.93 10.14 -14.36
N ARG A 60 -0.93 10.74 -13.74
CA ARG A 60 0.06 10.05 -12.91
C ARG A 60 -0.55 9.77 -11.55
N THR A 61 -0.39 8.53 -11.09
CA THR A 61 -0.77 8.12 -9.74
C THR A 61 0.47 7.91 -8.88
N ILE A 62 0.35 8.19 -7.59
CA ILE A 62 1.37 7.91 -6.58
C ILE A 62 0.78 6.87 -5.63
N CYS A 63 1.56 5.83 -5.36
CA CYS A 63 1.25 4.83 -4.36
C CYS A 63 1.85 5.25 -3.01
N PHE A 64 1.02 5.30 -1.96
CA PHE A 64 1.47 5.46 -0.58
C PHE A 64 1.23 4.16 0.18
N ARG A 65 2.22 3.74 0.98
CA ARG A 65 2.16 2.55 1.82
C ARG A 65 2.33 2.88 3.30
N GLY A 66 1.52 2.21 4.11
CA GLY A 66 1.62 2.20 5.56
C GLY A 66 2.73 1.28 6.09
N PRO A 67 2.92 1.24 7.42
CA PRO A 67 3.85 0.34 8.07
C PRO A 67 3.48 -1.14 7.87
N SER A 68 4.47 -2.04 7.83
CA SER A 68 4.19 -3.48 7.96
C SER A 68 3.62 -3.79 9.34
N ARG A 69 2.44 -4.40 9.37
CA ARG A 69 1.74 -4.95 10.53
C ARG A 69 1.84 -6.48 10.51
N THR A 70 1.93 -7.09 11.69
CA THR A 70 1.82 -8.56 11.84
C THR A 70 0.36 -9.02 11.78
N ASP A 71 -0.56 -8.11 12.14
CA ASP A 71 -1.99 -8.35 12.17
C ASP A 71 -2.71 -7.62 11.02
N GLU A 72 -3.66 -8.31 10.38
CA GLU A 72 -4.42 -7.79 9.24
C GLU A 72 -5.41 -6.69 9.66
N SER A 73 -6.00 -6.78 10.85
CA SER A 73 -6.94 -5.77 11.36
C SER A 73 -6.25 -4.42 11.56
N GLN A 74 -5.00 -4.42 12.04
CA GLN A 74 -4.22 -3.17 12.14
C GLN A 74 -3.96 -2.54 10.76
N ALA A 75 -3.77 -3.35 9.72
CA ALA A 75 -3.61 -2.83 8.36
C ALA A 75 -4.95 -2.29 7.81
N HIS A 76 -6.10 -2.86 8.21
CA HIS A 76 -7.41 -2.31 7.88
C HIS A 76 -7.67 -0.96 8.55
N GLU A 77 -7.27 -0.79 9.82
CA GLU A 77 -7.31 0.51 10.51
C GLU A 77 -6.45 1.55 9.78
N ASP A 78 -5.22 1.18 9.42
CA ASP A 78 -4.31 2.02 8.64
C ASP A 78 -4.93 2.39 7.26
N ALA A 79 -5.62 1.46 6.60
CA ALA A 79 -6.31 1.69 5.33
C ALA A 79 -7.47 2.68 5.49
N ALA A 80 -8.26 2.57 6.56
CA ALA A 80 -9.32 3.53 6.85
C ALA A 80 -8.79 4.95 7.06
N GLU A 81 -7.59 5.11 7.64
CA GLU A 81 -6.94 6.42 7.75
C GLU A 81 -6.49 6.96 6.39
N PHE A 82 -6.02 6.10 5.48
CA PHE A 82 -5.72 6.49 4.11
C PHE A 82 -6.97 6.88 3.32
N ASP A 83 -8.09 6.16 3.48
CA ASP A 83 -9.35 6.49 2.82
C ASP A 83 -9.86 7.87 3.25
N LYS A 84 -9.77 8.22 4.54
CA LYS A 84 -10.12 9.57 5.04
C LYS A 84 -9.23 10.66 4.43
N ALA A 85 -7.98 10.33 4.10
CA ALA A 85 -7.02 11.26 3.49
C ALA A 85 -7.07 11.29 1.95
N SER A 86 -7.90 10.46 1.32
CA SER A 86 -7.99 10.33 -0.14
C SER A 86 -8.39 11.66 -0.81
N ASP A 87 -9.38 12.35 -0.25
CA ASP A 87 -9.87 13.65 -0.74
C ASP A 87 -8.85 14.78 -0.59
N GLY A 88 -7.94 14.66 0.39
CA GLY A 88 -6.87 15.64 0.63
C GLY A 88 -5.68 15.50 -0.34
N GLY A 89 -5.73 14.54 -1.26
CA GLY A 89 -4.72 14.32 -2.28
C GLY A 89 -3.37 13.83 -1.72
N PRO A 90 -2.29 13.96 -2.51
CA PRO A 90 -1.02 13.28 -2.21
C PRO A 90 -0.33 13.81 -0.95
N THR A 91 -0.55 15.06 -0.58
CA THR A 91 0.01 15.64 0.65
C THR A 91 -0.63 15.04 1.89
N ALA A 92 -1.96 14.92 1.92
CA ALA A 92 -2.69 14.32 3.04
C ALA A 92 -2.34 12.85 3.21
N ALA A 93 -2.36 12.07 2.12
CA ALA A 93 -1.95 10.66 2.14
C ALA A 93 -0.51 10.49 2.63
N ARG A 94 0.42 11.38 2.24
CA ARG A 94 1.80 11.35 2.73
C ARG A 94 1.90 11.61 4.24
N GLN A 95 1.13 12.57 4.76
CA GLN A 95 1.11 12.87 6.19
C GLN A 95 0.59 11.68 7.01
N VAL A 96 -0.49 11.04 6.55
CA VAL A 96 -1.00 9.80 7.16
C VAL A 96 0.08 8.72 7.16
N ALA A 97 0.71 8.43 6.01
CA ALA A 97 1.78 7.44 5.92
C ALA A 97 2.92 7.70 6.93
N GLN A 98 3.35 8.96 7.06
CA GLN A 98 4.39 9.35 8.02
C GLN A 98 3.94 9.18 9.47
N SER A 99 2.70 9.55 9.79
CA SER A 99 2.13 9.38 11.14
C SER A 99 2.04 7.90 11.52
N LEU A 100 1.54 7.05 10.62
CA LEU A 100 1.44 5.60 10.85
C LEU A 100 2.82 4.95 10.99
N GLN A 101 3.83 5.39 10.23
CA GLN A 101 5.20 4.89 10.40
C GLN A 101 5.79 5.23 11.77
N LYS A 102 5.45 6.38 12.35
CA LYS A 102 5.91 6.77 13.69
C LYS A 102 5.25 5.92 14.78
N THR A 103 3.97 5.59 14.64
CA THR A 103 3.25 4.77 15.64
C THR A 103 3.71 3.31 15.67
N LYS A 104 4.28 2.79 14.56
CA LYS A 104 4.94 1.48 14.54
C LYS A 104 6.05 1.35 15.61
N LYS A 105 6.74 2.44 15.95
CA LYS A 105 7.86 2.43 16.91
C LYS A 105 7.42 2.52 18.38
N GLY A 106 6.12 2.74 18.64
CA GLY A 106 5.57 2.96 19.99
C GLY A 106 4.46 1.99 20.42
N ARG A 107 3.99 1.11 19.54
CA ARG A 107 3.20 -0.08 19.91
C ARG A 107 4.14 -1.28 19.93
N ALA A 108 4.83 -1.46 21.05
CA ALA A 108 5.55 -2.69 21.41
C ALA A 108 4.99 -3.18 22.74
#